data_AF-A0A7W5TFL7-F1
#
_entry.id   AF-A0A7W5TFL7-F1
#
_cell.length_a   1.000
_cell.length_b   1.000
_cell.length_c   1.000
_cell.angle_alpha   90.00
_cell.angle_beta   90.00
_cell.angle_gamma   90.00
#
_symmetry.space_group_name_H-M   'P 1'
#
loop_
_entity.id
_entity.type
_entity.pdbx_description
1 polymer ?
#
loop_
_entity_poly.entity_id
_entity_poly.type
_entity_poly.pdbx_seq_one_letter_code
_entity_poly.pdbx_strand_id
1 'polypeptide(L)'
;MKVFPEEPLVRAAQLSGGFCQERAIAEASGRESARCKETEQAAFAPEEDAMLIALGRDLHEAAKLAHRRLKSLPDYQTIAAEAAAIESILQPGEAIADRILSLEAVTSEGIEARLHAGLWKRGDYISAYFGVVV
;
A
#
# COMPACT_ATOMS: atom_id res chain seq x y z
N MET A 1 -44.96 -16.01 4.74
CA MET A 1 -45.21 -16.90 3.58
C MET A 1 -45.57 -16.04 2.38
N LYS A 2 -44.62 -15.89 1.45
CA LYS A 2 -44.86 -15.43 0.08
C LYS A 2 -43.96 -16.30 -0.78
N VAL A 3 -44.62 -17.20 -1.51
CA VAL A 3 -44.07 -18.15 -2.47
C VAL A 3 -44.21 -17.50 -3.84
N PHE A 4 -43.13 -17.41 -4.59
CA PHE A 4 -43.08 -17.13 -6.03
C PHE A 4 -41.76 -17.71 -6.58
N PRO A 5 -41.74 -18.14 -7.85
CA PRO A 5 -41.66 -19.55 -8.19
C PRO A 5 -40.36 -19.93 -8.91
N GLU A 6 -40.27 -21.22 -9.18
CA GLU A 6 -39.17 -21.93 -9.78
C GLU A 6 -39.00 -21.68 -11.31
N GLU A 7 -37.75 -21.84 -11.75
CA GLU A 7 -37.31 -22.37 -13.06
C GLU A 7 -37.34 -21.45 -14.32
N PRO A 8 -36.68 -21.84 -15.45
CA PRO A 8 -35.23 -22.06 -15.59
C PRO A 8 -34.68 -21.45 -16.91
N LEU A 9 -33.51 -20.81 -16.93
CA LEU A 9 -32.83 -20.47 -18.19
C LEU A 9 -31.76 -21.51 -18.52
N VAL A 10 -32.26 -22.62 -19.07
CA VAL A 10 -31.50 -23.58 -19.88
C VAL A 10 -31.47 -23.06 -21.33
N ARG A 11 -30.27 -22.71 -21.81
CA ARG A 11 -29.71 -22.87 -23.18
C ARG A 11 -28.62 -21.81 -23.39
N ALA A 12 -27.45 -22.09 -23.94
CA ALA A 12 -26.93 -23.30 -24.56
C ALA A 12 -25.41 -23.16 -24.67
N ALA A 13 -24.68 -24.24 -24.38
CA ALA A 13 -23.40 -24.54 -25.01
C ALA A 13 -23.06 -26.02 -24.73
N GLN A 14 -23.81 -26.92 -25.36
CA GLN A 14 -23.23 -28.21 -25.74
C GLN A 14 -22.51 -27.96 -27.06
N LEU A 15 -21.22 -28.29 -27.14
CA LEU A 15 -20.70 -29.27 -28.10
C LEU A 15 -19.17 -29.39 -28.01
N SER A 16 -18.75 -30.65 -27.96
CA SER A 16 -17.39 -31.18 -27.99
C SER A 16 -16.57 -30.88 -26.73
N GLY A 17 -16.17 -31.86 -25.93
CA GLY A 17 -15.73 -33.19 -26.32
C GLY A 17 -14.26 -33.28 -25.92
N GLY A 18 -14.01 -33.72 -24.69
CA GLY A 18 -12.65 -33.77 -24.14
C GLY A 18 -12.65 -34.18 -22.68
N PHE A 19 -13.02 -35.43 -22.44
CA PHE A 19 -12.85 -36.14 -21.18
C PHE A 19 -11.38 -36.05 -20.73
N CYS A 20 -11.09 -35.40 -19.61
CA CYS A 20 -9.84 -35.62 -18.87
C CYS A 20 -10.21 -35.91 -17.41
N GLN A 21 -10.74 -37.12 -17.22
CA GLN A 21 -10.90 -37.76 -15.93
C GLN A 21 -9.52 -37.96 -15.29
N GLU A 22 -9.45 -37.60 -14.01
CA GLU A 22 -8.35 -37.89 -13.09
C GLU A 22 -7.80 -39.32 -13.25
N ARG A 23 -6.48 -39.42 -13.43
CA ARG A 23 -5.70 -40.59 -13.01
C ARG A 23 -4.46 -40.11 -12.28
N ALA A 24 -4.54 -40.14 -10.96
CA ALA A 24 -3.37 -40.30 -10.11
C ALA A 24 -2.84 -41.72 -10.30
N ILE A 25 -1.59 -41.86 -10.75
CA ILE A 25 -0.73 -43.00 -10.39
C ILE A 25 0.69 -42.46 -10.20
N ALA A 26 1.23 -42.80 -9.04
CA ALA A 26 2.52 -42.43 -8.52
C ALA A 26 3.68 -43.25 -9.13
N GLU A 27 4.90 -42.76 -8.82
CA GLU A 27 6.20 -43.43 -8.81
C GLU A 27 6.94 -43.55 -10.17
N ALA A 28 8.25 -43.34 -10.29
CA ALA A 28 9.28 -42.77 -9.43
C ALA A 28 10.54 -42.58 -10.28
N SER A 29 11.44 -41.74 -9.77
CA SER A 29 12.89 -41.76 -10.01
C SER A 29 13.46 -40.92 -11.16
N GLY A 30 14.13 -39.84 -10.76
CA GLY A 30 15.31 -39.34 -11.46
C GLY A 30 15.13 -37.98 -12.12
N ARG A 31 15.26 -36.89 -11.36
CA ARG A 31 16.35 -35.90 -11.51
C ARG A 31 16.08 -34.63 -10.68
N GLU A 32 17.15 -34.25 -10.00
CA GLU A 32 17.53 -32.88 -9.63
C GLU A 32 16.55 -32.08 -8.77
N SER A 33 16.83 -32.22 -7.47
CA SER A 33 16.67 -31.20 -6.46
C SER A 33 17.15 -29.82 -6.93
N ALA A 34 16.44 -28.82 -6.40
CA ALA A 34 16.83 -27.42 -6.29
C ALA A 34 16.45 -26.48 -7.46
N ARG A 35 15.51 -25.59 -7.09
CA ARG A 35 15.64 -24.14 -7.25
C ARG A 35 15.22 -23.61 -8.62
N CYS A 36 14.61 -22.43 -8.56
CA CYS A 36 14.27 -21.55 -9.68
C CYS A 36 12.91 -21.84 -10.35
N LYS A 37 11.85 -21.23 -9.79
CA LYS A 37 10.99 -20.28 -10.53
C LYS A 37 10.10 -19.51 -9.53
N GLU A 38 10.75 -18.87 -8.58
CA GLU A 38 10.20 -17.76 -7.78
C GLU A 38 11.09 -16.53 -8.03
N THR A 39 11.35 -16.25 -9.31
CA THR A 39 12.16 -15.11 -9.75
C THR A 39 11.72 -14.71 -11.16
N GLU A 40 10.47 -14.27 -11.33
CA GLU A 40 10.11 -13.51 -12.54
C GLU A 40 8.88 -12.62 -12.31
N GLN A 41 8.94 -11.82 -11.25
CA GLN A 41 8.22 -10.54 -11.17
C GLN A 41 9.12 -9.49 -10.51
N ALA A 42 10.40 -9.49 -10.87
CA ALA A 42 11.16 -8.25 -10.90
C ALA A 42 10.72 -7.49 -12.16
N ALA A 43 9.47 -7.06 -12.19
CA ALA A 43 9.06 -6.02 -13.11
C ALA A 43 10.00 -4.85 -12.82
N PHE A 44 10.69 -4.36 -13.85
CA PHE A 44 11.43 -3.11 -13.78
C PHE A 44 10.41 -2.02 -13.39
N ALA A 45 10.21 -1.80 -12.08
CA ALA A 45 9.60 -0.57 -11.61
C ALA A 45 10.53 0.52 -12.13
N PRO A 46 10.03 1.52 -12.86
CA PRO A 46 10.89 2.61 -13.28
C PRO A 46 11.53 3.22 -12.04
N GLU A 47 12.74 3.75 -12.23
CA GLU A 47 13.59 4.24 -11.13
C GLU A 47 12.84 5.19 -10.19
N GLU A 48 11.92 6.01 -10.73
CA GLU A 48 11.06 6.90 -9.96
C GLU A 48 10.06 6.17 -9.05
N ASP A 49 9.40 5.10 -9.49
CA ASP A 49 8.50 4.31 -8.64
C ASP A 49 9.26 3.61 -7.52
N ALA A 50 10.47 3.11 -7.79
CA ALA A 50 11.32 2.56 -6.73
C ALA A 50 11.70 3.63 -5.68
N MET A 51 11.99 4.87 -6.13
CA MET A 51 12.23 6.00 -5.24
C MET A 51 10.96 6.41 -4.46
N LEU A 52 9.79 6.42 -5.11
CA LEU A 52 8.51 6.73 -4.49
C LEU A 52 8.17 5.73 -3.37
N ILE A 53 8.38 4.43 -3.61
CA ILE A 53 8.17 3.39 -2.60
C ILE A 53 9.11 3.59 -1.40
N ALA A 54 10.38 3.90 -1.65
CA ALA A 54 11.34 4.16 -0.58
C ALA A 54 10.94 5.41 0.24
N LEU A 55 10.64 6.51 -0.44
CA LEU A 55 10.21 7.76 0.22
C LEU A 55 8.88 7.59 0.96
N GLY A 56 7.96 6.75 0.47
CA GLY A 56 6.72 6.43 1.15
C GLY A 56 6.96 5.73 2.50
N ARG A 57 7.95 4.84 2.57
CA ARG A 57 8.38 4.23 3.84
C ARG A 57 8.98 5.27 4.77
N ASP A 58 9.84 6.14 4.25
CA ASP A 58 10.45 7.22 5.03
C ASP A 58 9.39 8.18 5.58
N LEU A 59 8.38 8.53 4.78
CA LEU A 59 7.25 9.36 5.20
C LEU A 59 6.49 8.72 6.36
N HIS A 60 6.25 7.41 6.29
CA HIS A 60 5.55 6.69 7.35
C HIS A 60 6.35 6.65 8.67
N GLU A 61 7.67 6.46 8.60
CA GLU A 61 8.55 6.51 9.78
C GLU A 61 8.64 7.94 10.36
N ALA A 62 8.71 8.96 9.50
CA ALA A 62 8.63 10.36 9.92
C ALA A 62 7.30 10.64 10.64
N ALA A 63 6.18 10.12 10.13
CA ALA A 63 4.87 10.26 10.74
C ALA A 63 4.78 9.58 12.12
N LYS A 64 5.35 8.39 12.30
CA LYS A 64 5.44 7.73 13.63
C LYS A 64 6.21 8.58 14.63
N LEU A 65 7.33 9.16 14.19
CA LEU A 65 8.14 10.04 15.04
C LEU A 65 7.37 11.33 15.37
N ALA A 66 6.73 11.94 14.39
CA ALA A 66 5.91 13.13 14.57
C ALA A 66 4.79 12.87 15.57
N HIS A 67 4.01 11.80 15.40
CA HIS A 67 2.94 11.42 16.33
C HIS A 67 3.41 11.30 17.78
N ARG A 68 4.54 10.61 18.00
CA ARG A 68 5.12 10.47 19.34
C ARG A 68 5.53 11.81 19.93
N ARG A 69 6.13 12.70 19.14
CA ARG A 69 6.56 14.02 19.60
C ARG A 69 5.38 14.95 19.88
N LEU A 70 4.36 14.93 19.04
CA LEU A 70 3.13 15.70 19.24
C LEU A 70 2.44 15.30 20.55
N LYS A 71 2.37 14.00 20.86
CA LYS A 71 1.85 13.49 22.15
C LYS A 71 2.68 13.86 23.38
N SER A 72 3.91 14.32 23.17
CA SER A 72 4.83 14.70 24.24
C SER A 72 5.21 16.18 24.15
N LEU A 73 4.37 17.00 23.51
CA LEU A 73 4.55 18.44 23.51
C LEU A 73 4.44 18.97 24.95
N PRO A 74 5.38 19.83 25.38
CA PRO A 74 5.25 20.50 26.66
C PRO A 74 4.15 21.57 26.59
N ASP A 75 3.68 22.01 27.75
CA ASP A 75 2.80 23.17 27.85
C ASP A 75 3.59 24.44 27.51
N TYR A 76 3.29 25.04 26.36
CA TYR A 76 3.92 26.30 25.95
C TYR A 76 3.18 27.49 26.54
N GLN A 77 3.93 28.53 26.92
CA GLN A 77 3.35 29.78 27.43
C GLN A 77 2.70 30.63 26.34
N THR A 78 3.05 30.38 25.07
CA THR A 78 2.53 31.15 23.93
C THR A 78 2.18 30.23 22.76
N ILE A 79 1.13 30.61 22.03
CA ILE A 79 0.69 29.93 20.80
C ILE A 79 1.81 29.95 19.75
N ALA A 80 2.60 31.03 19.68
CA ALA A 80 3.69 31.14 18.71
C ALA A 80 4.80 30.10 18.97
N ALA A 81 5.14 29.84 20.25
CA ALA A 81 6.13 28.83 20.59
C ALA A 81 5.63 27.41 20.32
N GLU A 82 4.35 27.14 20.63
CA GLU A 82 3.70 25.87 20.31
C GLU A 82 3.68 25.62 18.80
N ALA A 83 3.23 26.60 18.01
CA ALA A 83 3.17 26.50 16.56
C ALA A 83 4.55 26.24 15.93
N ALA A 84 5.60 26.94 16.39
CA ALA A 84 6.96 26.71 15.91
C ALA A 84 7.48 25.30 16.25
N ALA A 85 7.10 24.76 17.42
CA ALA A 85 7.45 23.39 17.80
C ALA A 85 6.73 22.35 16.95
N ILE A 86 5.42 22.53 16.73
CA ILE A 86 4.62 21.66 15.85
C ILE A 86 5.20 21.69 14.43
N GLU A 87 5.46 22.88 13.90
CA GLU A 87 6.07 23.03 12.58
C GLU A 87 7.38 22.25 12.50
N SER A 88 8.32 22.48 13.44
CA SER A 88 9.60 21.76 13.50
C SER A 88 9.44 20.23 13.56
N ILE A 89 8.41 19.73 14.25
CA ILE A 89 8.10 18.30 14.30
C ILE A 89 7.64 17.77 12.92
N LEU A 90 6.86 18.55 12.18
CA LEU A 90 6.26 18.17 10.90
C LEU A 90 7.19 18.42 9.69
N GLN A 91 8.13 19.37 9.78
CA GLN A 91 9.04 19.74 8.69
C GLN A 91 9.75 18.54 8.00
N PRO A 92 10.22 17.49 8.71
CA PRO A 92 10.82 16.33 8.04
C PRO A 92 9.86 15.58 7.12
N GLY A 93 8.62 15.35 7.55
CA GLY A 93 7.62 14.70 6.71
C GLY A 93 7.18 15.60 5.56
N GLU A 94 7.17 16.92 5.78
CA GLU A 94 6.88 17.91 4.74
C GLU A 94 7.89 17.85 3.59
N ALA A 95 9.18 17.84 3.91
CA ALA A 95 10.24 17.73 2.91
C ALA A 95 10.18 16.41 2.12
N ILE A 96 9.80 15.30 2.78
CA ILE A 96 9.61 14.01 2.11
C ILE A 96 8.39 14.05 1.18
N ALA A 97 7.26 14.60 1.65
CA ALA A 97 6.04 14.73 0.88
C ALA A 97 6.25 15.59 -0.38
N ASP A 98 6.97 16.70 -0.27
CA ASP A 98 7.33 17.55 -1.42
C ASP A 98 8.17 16.78 -2.45
N ARG A 99 9.14 15.99 -1.98
CA ARG A 99 9.95 15.15 -2.87
C ARG A 99 9.11 14.08 -3.56
N ILE A 100 8.23 13.38 -2.85
CA ILE A 100 7.30 12.40 -3.45
C ILE A 100 6.44 13.07 -4.52
N LEU A 101 5.89 14.25 -4.23
CA LEU A 101 4.99 14.95 -5.14
C LEU A 101 5.69 15.50 -6.39
N SER A 102 7.02 15.65 -6.36
CA SER A 102 7.83 16.04 -7.52
C SER A 102 8.15 14.91 -8.51
N LEU A 103 7.92 13.64 -8.14
CA LEU A 103 8.24 12.46 -8.97
C LEU A 103 6.99 11.90 -9.67
N GLU A 104 7.14 11.35 -10.88
CA GLU A 104 6.04 10.70 -11.59
C GLU A 104 5.87 9.26 -11.10
N ALA A 105 4.62 8.80 -11.01
CA ALA A 105 4.29 7.43 -10.63
C ALA A 105 3.60 6.73 -11.79
N VAL A 106 4.05 5.53 -12.13
CA VAL A 106 3.37 4.69 -13.12
C VAL A 106 2.91 3.35 -12.55
N THR A 107 3.43 2.93 -11.38
CA THR A 107 2.93 1.74 -10.69
C THR A 107 1.87 2.10 -9.65
N SER A 108 1.07 1.11 -9.26
CA SER A 108 0.09 1.24 -8.19
C SER A 108 0.73 1.68 -6.86
N GLU A 109 1.90 1.13 -6.52
CA GLU A 109 2.58 1.48 -5.27
C GLU A 109 3.14 2.91 -5.29
N GLY A 110 3.66 3.39 -6.43
CA GLY A 110 4.07 4.79 -6.55
C GLY A 110 2.89 5.75 -6.48
N ILE A 111 1.75 5.39 -7.07
CA ILE A 111 0.50 6.17 -6.96
C ILE A 111 0.06 6.22 -5.49
N GLU A 112 0.12 5.11 -4.77
CA GLU A 112 -0.20 5.05 -3.34
C GLU A 112 0.74 5.95 -2.51
N ALA A 113 2.04 5.91 -2.78
CA ALA A 113 3.01 6.80 -2.12
C ALA A 113 2.67 8.28 -2.35
N ARG A 114 2.28 8.66 -3.57
CA ARG A 114 1.82 10.03 -3.89
C ARG A 114 0.52 10.40 -3.17
N LEU A 115 -0.43 9.47 -3.04
CA LEU A 115 -1.66 9.67 -2.28
C LEU A 115 -1.36 9.93 -0.78
N HIS A 116 -0.43 9.17 -0.21
CA HIS A 116 0.03 9.35 1.17
C HIS A 116 0.71 10.72 1.38
N ALA A 117 1.58 11.14 0.46
CA ALA A 117 2.15 12.49 0.50
C ALA A 117 1.05 13.56 0.39
N GLY A 118 0.03 13.36 -0.44
CA GLY A 118 -1.12 14.24 -0.52
C GLY A 118 -1.92 14.35 0.79
N LEU A 119 -2.12 13.22 1.50
CA LEU A 119 -2.73 13.20 2.83
C LEU A 119 -1.87 13.94 3.85
N TRP A 120 -0.55 13.83 3.75
CA TRP A 120 0.38 14.56 4.62
C TRP A 120 0.21 16.07 4.46
N LYS A 121 0.23 16.58 3.22
CA LYS A 121 0.09 18.01 2.91
C LYS A 121 -1.24 18.62 3.37
N ARG A 122 -2.29 17.81 3.53
CA ARG A 122 -3.59 18.24 4.07
C ARG A 122 -3.67 18.18 5.60
N GLY A 123 -2.68 17.56 6.27
CA GLY A 123 -2.70 17.33 7.71
C GLY A 123 -3.50 16.09 8.14
N ASP A 124 -3.97 15.28 7.20
CA ASP A 124 -4.84 14.12 7.48
C ASP A 124 -4.06 12.84 7.80
N TYR A 125 -2.80 12.75 7.35
CA TYR A 125 -2.04 11.50 7.36
C TYR A 125 -1.86 10.91 8.76
N ILE A 126 -1.40 11.71 9.73
CA ILE A 126 -1.14 11.21 11.08
C ILE A 126 -2.43 10.70 11.73
N SER A 127 -3.52 11.47 11.62
CA SER A 127 -4.83 11.08 12.16
C SER A 127 -5.38 9.81 11.51
N ALA A 128 -5.21 9.66 10.20
CA ALA A 128 -5.67 8.49 9.45
C ALA A 128 -4.95 7.19 9.87
N TYR A 129 -3.65 7.25 10.18
CA TYR A 129 -2.85 6.06 10.48
C TYR A 129 -2.61 5.80 11.97
N PHE A 130 -2.63 6.84 12.80
CA PHE A 130 -2.24 6.74 14.21
C PHE A 130 -3.27 7.30 15.20
N GLY A 131 -4.40 7.78 14.69
CA GLY A 131 -5.48 8.39 15.47
C GLY A 131 -5.17 9.84 15.88
N VAL A 132 -6.15 10.47 16.51
CA VAL A 132 -6.05 11.87 16.94
C VAL A 132 -5.04 12.00 18.08
N VAL A 133 -4.23 13.06 18.05
CA VAL A 133 -3.43 13.50 19.19
C VAL A 133 -4.39 14.26 20.11
N VAL A 134 -4.73 13.65 21.25
CA VAL A 134 -5.60 14.22 22.29
C VAL A 134 -4.76 14.50 23.52
#